data_AF-A0A0R1ETM7-F1
#
_entry.id   AF-A0A0R1ETM7-F1
#
_cell.length_a   1.000
_cell.length_b   1.000
_cell.length_c   1.000
_cell.angle_alpha   90.00
_cell.angle_beta   90.00
_cell.angle_gamma   90.00
#
_symmetry.space_group_name_H-M   'P 1'
#
loop_
_entity.id
_entity.type
_entity.pdbx_description
1 polymer ?
#
loop_
_entity_poly.entity_id
_entity_poly.type
_entity_poly.pdbx_seq_one_letter_code
_entity_poly.pdbx_strand_id
1 'polypeptide(L)'
;MRPLAIRDNLTPDLADFYRTQTGDAEAASETDVSAHFQRDLAYQDRAIFAGGCFWCMVEPFVDRPGVESVVSGYTGGHIDHPTYEQVISDTTGHVEAVEIIFDTRKMSYRQLVDLYFQLTDPTDALGQFQDRGGHYRPVIFVRNDDQRLIAEEAKTKLAASGRYLRPIVTAIEPAATFWLAENYHQDFYKKNPKRYRMVEKTRQQFLKFQHAQGDLRMLLKRRKRT
;
A
#
# COMPACT_ATOMS: atom_id res chain seq x y z
N MET A 1 -25.14 30.72 0.74
CA MET A 1 -24.77 29.41 1.35
C MET A 1 -23.70 28.80 0.48
N ARG A 2 -22.52 28.46 1.02
CA ARG A 2 -21.49 27.75 0.25
C ARG A 2 -22.00 26.33 -0.05
N PRO A 3 -21.78 25.76 -1.26
CA PRO A 3 -22.20 24.40 -1.58
C PRO A 3 -21.65 23.39 -0.55
N LEU A 4 -22.46 22.40 -0.18
CA LEU A 4 -22.08 21.32 0.75
C LEU A 4 -20.82 20.56 0.32
N ALA A 5 -20.52 20.56 -0.99
CA ALA A 5 -19.31 19.98 -1.58
C ALA A 5 -17.98 20.60 -1.12
N ILE A 6 -18.00 21.78 -0.47
CA ILE A 6 -16.78 22.47 0.03
C ILE A 6 -16.65 22.31 1.56
N ARG A 7 -17.36 21.35 2.15
CA ARG A 7 -17.08 20.91 3.51
C ARG A 7 -16.41 19.57 3.35
N ASP A 8 -15.09 19.51 3.54
CA ASP A 8 -14.21 18.35 3.39
C ASP A 8 -14.52 17.21 4.39
N ASN A 9 -15.79 16.82 4.46
CA ASN A 9 -16.38 15.86 5.38
C ASN A 9 -17.32 14.89 4.63
N LEU A 10 -17.26 14.85 3.29
CA LEU A 10 -18.04 13.90 2.51
C LEU A 10 -17.31 12.56 2.50
N THR A 11 -18.08 11.46 2.55
CA THR A 11 -17.52 10.14 2.24
C THR A 11 -17.02 10.13 0.79
N PRO A 12 -16.03 9.29 0.44
CA PRO A 12 -15.60 9.03 -0.94
C PRO A 12 -16.77 8.97 -1.92
N ASP A 13 -17.74 8.08 -1.65
CA ASP A 13 -18.93 7.86 -2.49
C ASP A 13 -19.75 9.14 -2.72
N LEU A 14 -19.88 9.98 -1.69
CA LEU A 14 -20.64 11.21 -1.78
C LEU A 14 -19.85 12.30 -2.54
N ALA A 15 -18.53 12.39 -2.30
CA ALA A 15 -17.64 13.27 -3.03
C ALA A 15 -17.60 12.93 -4.53
N ASP A 16 -17.67 11.65 -4.88
CA ASP A 16 -17.71 11.18 -6.25
C ASP A 16 -19.07 11.41 -6.90
N PHE A 17 -20.18 11.16 -6.18
CA PHE A 17 -21.53 11.52 -6.62
C PHE A 17 -21.64 12.99 -7.01
N TYR A 18 -21.14 13.91 -6.17
CA TYR A 18 -21.17 15.34 -6.47
C TYR A 18 -20.32 15.71 -7.69
N ARG A 19 -19.15 15.08 -7.88
CA ARG A 19 -18.27 15.34 -9.04
C ARG A 19 -18.90 14.89 -10.36
N THR A 20 -19.59 13.75 -10.35
CA THR A 20 -20.38 13.27 -11.48
C THR A 20 -21.50 14.24 -11.82
N GLN A 21 -22.21 14.77 -10.81
CA GLN A 21 -23.28 15.77 -11.01
C GLN A 21 -22.75 17.13 -11.52
N THR A 22 -21.50 17.49 -11.21
CA THR A 22 -20.88 18.75 -11.67
C THR A 22 -20.18 18.66 -13.03
N GLY A 23 -20.15 17.48 -13.67
CA GLY A 23 -19.67 17.31 -15.05
C GLY A 23 -18.16 17.06 -15.21
N ASP A 24 -17.47 16.61 -14.17
CA ASP A 24 -16.04 16.25 -14.23
C ASP A 24 -15.86 14.83 -14.83
N ALA A 25 -15.86 14.74 -16.17
CA ALA A 25 -15.96 13.48 -16.90
C ALA A 25 -14.73 12.56 -16.81
N GLU A 26 -13.56 13.03 -16.35
CA GLU A 26 -12.38 12.17 -16.10
C GLU A 26 -12.54 11.26 -14.87
N ALA A 27 -13.58 11.49 -14.04
CA ALA A 27 -13.92 10.68 -12.87
C ALA A 27 -14.75 9.41 -13.19
N ALA A 28 -15.12 9.18 -14.46
CA ALA A 28 -16.20 8.26 -14.82
C ALA A 28 -15.87 6.75 -14.83
N SER A 29 -14.63 6.33 -14.55
CA SER A 29 -14.34 4.91 -14.30
C SER A 29 -14.43 4.66 -12.79
N GLU A 30 -15.62 4.30 -12.32
CA GLU A 30 -15.81 3.83 -10.95
C GLU A 30 -15.08 2.49 -10.78
N THR A 31 -14.10 2.46 -9.88
CA THR A 31 -13.50 1.19 -9.44
C THR A 31 -14.53 0.46 -8.58
N ASP A 32 -14.73 -0.84 -8.83
CA ASP A 32 -15.61 -1.65 -8.00
C ASP A 32 -15.01 -1.82 -6.59
N VAL A 33 -15.50 -1.02 -5.66
CA VAL A 33 -15.14 -1.08 -4.24
C VAL A 33 -16.13 -1.92 -3.44
N SER A 34 -17.15 -2.53 -4.06
CA SER A 34 -18.22 -3.23 -3.35
C SER A 34 -17.70 -4.40 -2.50
N ALA A 35 -16.64 -5.06 -2.96
CA ALA A 35 -15.98 -6.15 -2.25
C ALA A 35 -15.45 -5.72 -0.87
N HIS A 36 -15.05 -4.45 -0.71
CA HIS A 36 -14.59 -3.91 0.56
C HIS A 36 -15.65 -4.08 1.67
N PHE A 37 -16.92 -3.83 1.34
CA PHE A 37 -18.04 -3.85 2.29
C PHE A 37 -18.63 -5.24 2.53
N GLN A 38 -18.21 -6.24 1.75
CA GLN A 38 -18.73 -7.60 1.86
C GLN A 38 -18.00 -8.39 2.95
N ARG A 39 -18.69 -9.37 3.54
CA ARG A 39 -18.02 -10.33 4.44
C ARG A 39 -17.18 -11.30 3.62
N ASP A 40 -16.07 -11.74 4.22
CA ASP A 40 -15.20 -12.69 3.57
C ASP A 40 -15.93 -14.01 3.30
N LEU A 41 -15.85 -14.47 2.05
CA LEU A 41 -16.38 -15.76 1.63
C LEU A 41 -15.49 -16.91 2.14
N ALA A 42 -15.99 -18.14 2.03
CA ALA A 42 -15.15 -19.32 2.24
C ALA A 42 -13.95 -19.27 1.29
N TYR A 43 -12.75 -19.43 1.84
CA TYR A 43 -11.46 -19.32 1.15
C TYR A 43 -11.03 -17.91 0.74
N GLN A 44 -11.69 -16.85 1.20
CA GLN A 44 -11.24 -15.48 1.00
C GLN A 44 -10.53 -14.98 2.26
N ASP A 45 -9.45 -14.23 2.09
CA ASP A 45 -8.80 -13.49 3.17
C ASP A 45 -8.35 -12.12 2.65
N ARG A 46 -7.93 -11.23 3.56
CA ARG A 46 -7.52 -9.86 3.28
C ARG A 46 -6.13 -9.57 3.79
N ALA A 47 -5.35 -8.87 2.99
CA ALA A 47 -4.06 -8.31 3.37
C ALA A 47 -4.12 -6.78 3.28
N ILE A 48 -3.56 -6.09 4.28
CA ILE A 48 -3.52 -4.64 4.30
C ILE A 48 -2.06 -4.19 4.42
N PHE A 49 -1.60 -3.44 3.42
CA PHE A 49 -0.20 -3.02 3.32
C PHE A 49 -0.07 -1.51 3.12
N ALA A 50 0.79 -0.88 3.93
CA ALA A 50 1.25 0.49 3.76
C ALA A 50 2.75 0.48 3.40
N GLY A 51 3.13 1.29 2.43
CA GLY A 51 4.44 1.14 1.79
C GLY A 51 4.84 2.30 0.90
N GLY A 52 4.33 3.51 1.18
CA GLY A 52 4.53 4.71 0.37
C GLY A 52 3.24 5.15 -0.30
N CYS A 53 3.34 5.92 -1.38
CA CYS A 53 2.16 6.30 -2.15
C CYS A 53 1.39 5.06 -2.62
N PHE A 54 0.12 4.95 -2.24
CA PHE A 54 -0.72 3.78 -2.57
C PHE A 54 -0.90 3.57 -4.09
N TRP A 55 -0.71 4.60 -4.92
CA TRP A 55 -0.81 4.51 -6.37
C TRP A 55 0.23 3.56 -6.94
N CYS A 56 1.41 3.50 -6.29
CA CYS A 56 2.49 2.61 -6.68
C CYS A 56 2.32 1.18 -6.16
N MET A 57 1.41 0.99 -5.20
CA MET A 57 1.19 -0.28 -4.52
C MET A 57 0.10 -1.11 -5.20
N VAL A 58 -0.90 -0.50 -5.85
CA VAL A 58 -2.06 -1.20 -6.42
C VAL A 58 -1.72 -2.14 -7.59
N GLU A 59 -1.22 -1.60 -8.71
CA GLU A 59 -1.03 -2.37 -9.96
C GLU A 59 -0.20 -3.67 -9.79
N PRO A 60 0.88 -3.69 -8.98
CA PRO A 60 1.64 -4.93 -8.77
C PRO A 60 0.86 -6.14 -8.24
N PHE A 61 -0.30 -5.91 -7.60
CA PHE A 61 -1.17 -6.95 -7.06
C PHE A 61 -2.35 -7.30 -7.97
N VAL A 62 -2.90 -6.33 -8.73
CA VAL A 62 -4.18 -6.49 -9.46
C VAL A 62 -4.17 -7.69 -10.42
N ASP A 63 -3.09 -7.90 -11.17
CA ASP A 63 -3.01 -8.95 -12.20
C ASP A 63 -2.53 -10.32 -11.65
N ARG A 64 -2.45 -10.47 -10.32
CA ARG A 64 -1.95 -11.71 -9.72
C ARG A 64 -3.04 -12.78 -9.67
N PRO A 65 -2.78 -14.01 -10.15
CA PRO A 65 -3.73 -15.10 -10.00
C PRO A 65 -4.15 -15.32 -8.54
N GLY A 66 -5.45 -15.25 -8.26
CA GLY A 66 -6.00 -15.38 -6.92
C GLY A 66 -6.24 -14.06 -6.18
N VAL A 67 -5.78 -12.92 -6.70
CA VAL A 67 -6.22 -11.60 -6.21
C VAL A 67 -7.57 -11.28 -6.84
N GLU A 68 -8.52 -10.87 -6.01
CA GLU A 68 -9.92 -10.62 -6.40
C GLU A 68 -10.26 -9.13 -6.39
N SER A 69 -9.69 -8.37 -5.45
CA SER A 69 -9.83 -6.91 -5.39
C SER A 69 -8.61 -6.26 -4.76
N VAL A 70 -8.26 -5.06 -5.23
CA VAL A 70 -7.21 -4.21 -4.65
C VAL A 70 -7.72 -2.78 -4.63
N VAL A 71 -7.84 -2.20 -3.45
CA VAL A 71 -8.37 -0.83 -3.27
C VAL A 71 -7.43 0.00 -2.41
N SER A 72 -7.33 1.29 -2.74
CA SER A 72 -6.57 2.29 -2.00
C SER A 72 -7.38 2.83 -0.82
N GLY A 73 -6.71 3.16 0.28
CA GLY A 73 -7.35 3.74 1.46
C GLY A 73 -6.40 4.18 2.56
N TYR A 74 -6.97 4.47 3.71
CA TYR A 74 -6.32 5.01 4.89
C TYR A 74 -6.61 4.15 6.11
N THR A 75 -5.58 3.84 6.92
CA THR A 75 -5.76 3.03 8.14
C THR A 75 -4.68 3.35 9.18
N GLY A 76 -4.81 2.80 10.39
CA GLY A 76 -3.84 2.96 11.49
C GLY A 76 -3.88 4.30 12.25
N GLY A 77 -4.71 5.25 11.81
CA GLY A 77 -4.92 6.53 12.49
C GLY A 77 -6.11 6.54 13.45
N HIS A 78 -6.45 7.74 13.92
CA HIS A 78 -7.44 7.95 14.98
C HIS A 78 -8.62 8.84 14.56
N ILE A 79 -8.68 9.29 13.30
CA ILE A 79 -9.79 10.08 12.77
C ILE A 79 -10.72 9.16 11.98
N ASP A 80 -12.01 9.21 12.26
CA ASP A 80 -13.01 8.49 11.48
C ASP A 80 -13.28 9.20 10.15
N HIS A 81 -13.47 8.44 9.08
CA HIS A 81 -13.70 8.96 7.72
C HIS A 81 -12.68 10.03 7.28
N PRO A 82 -11.36 9.76 7.35
CA PRO A 82 -10.35 10.73 6.99
C PRO A 82 -10.39 11.05 5.49
N THR A 83 -10.22 12.32 5.11
CA THR A 83 -10.00 12.72 3.71
C THR A 83 -8.52 12.68 3.36
N TYR A 84 -8.19 12.65 2.06
CA TYR A 84 -6.81 12.76 1.60
C TYR A 84 -6.07 13.95 2.21
N GLU A 85 -6.68 15.15 2.22
CA GLU A 85 -6.09 16.39 2.74
C GLU A 85 -5.76 16.28 4.22
N GLN A 86 -6.64 15.63 4.99
CA GLN A 86 -6.39 15.38 6.40
C GLN A 86 -5.22 14.42 6.58
N VAL A 87 -5.15 13.33 5.80
CA VAL A 87 -4.06 12.35 5.91
C VAL A 87 -2.71 12.96 5.56
N ILE A 88 -2.60 13.71 4.44
CA ILE A 88 -1.32 14.32 4.04
C ILE A 88 -0.86 15.44 4.97
N SER A 89 -1.73 15.95 5.84
CA SER A 89 -1.35 16.89 6.90
C SER A 89 -0.50 16.22 8.00
N ASP A 90 -0.41 14.89 8.01
CA ASP A 90 0.31 14.06 8.99
C ASP A 90 -0.23 14.21 10.43
N THR A 91 -1.45 14.73 10.60
CA THR A 91 -2.07 14.95 11.93
C THR A 91 -3.00 13.82 12.37
N THR A 92 -3.48 12.98 11.45
CA THR A 92 -4.50 11.96 11.74
C THR A 92 -3.91 10.62 12.20
N GLY A 93 -2.60 10.45 12.06
CA GLY A 93 -1.89 9.19 12.31
C GLY A 93 -2.13 8.10 11.25
N HIS A 94 -3.05 8.33 10.30
CA HIS A 94 -3.30 7.40 9.21
C HIS A 94 -2.11 7.28 8.27
N VAL A 95 -2.00 6.11 7.66
CA VAL A 95 -1.09 5.85 6.55
C VAL A 95 -1.87 5.57 5.27
N GLU A 96 -1.30 5.91 4.12
CA GLU A 96 -1.75 5.39 2.84
C GLU A 96 -1.50 3.89 2.78
N ALA A 97 -2.55 3.13 2.49
CA ALA A 97 -2.51 1.68 2.43
C ALA A 97 -3.34 1.15 1.26
N VAL A 98 -3.08 -0.12 0.92
CA VAL A 98 -3.92 -0.91 0.02
C VAL A 98 -4.53 -2.07 0.78
N GLU A 99 -5.81 -2.34 0.54
CA GLU A 99 -6.49 -3.57 0.93
C GLU A 99 -6.51 -4.51 -0.28
N ILE A 100 -6.09 -5.75 -0.06
CA ILE A 100 -6.05 -6.80 -1.07
C ILE A 100 -6.94 -7.94 -0.59
N ILE A 101 -7.98 -8.23 -1.35
CA ILE A 101 -8.86 -9.39 -1.13
C ILE A 101 -8.40 -10.51 -2.06
N PHE A 102 -8.18 -11.71 -1.51
CA PHE A 102 -7.60 -12.82 -2.28
C PHE A 102 -8.18 -14.20 -1.91
N ASP A 103 -8.22 -15.08 -2.92
CA ASP A 103 -8.58 -16.49 -2.81
C ASP A 103 -7.38 -17.29 -2.27
N THR A 104 -7.49 -17.75 -1.02
CA THR A 104 -6.46 -18.50 -0.28
C THR A 104 -6.07 -19.83 -0.93
N ARG A 105 -6.85 -20.35 -1.89
CA ARG A 105 -6.54 -21.57 -2.65
C ARG A 105 -5.57 -21.29 -3.81
N LYS A 106 -5.45 -20.04 -4.23
CA LYS A 106 -4.65 -19.61 -5.40
C LYS A 106 -3.50 -18.69 -5.00
N MET A 107 -3.72 -17.86 -3.99
CA MET A 107 -2.77 -16.89 -3.47
C MET A 107 -2.62 -17.10 -1.96
N SER A 108 -1.39 -17.25 -1.48
CA SER A 108 -1.11 -17.29 -0.05
C SER A 108 -0.74 -15.90 0.47
N TYR A 109 -1.06 -15.64 1.74
CA TYR A 109 -0.62 -14.43 2.43
C TYR A 109 0.92 -14.26 2.38
N ARG A 110 1.66 -15.37 2.45
CA ARG A 110 3.12 -15.40 2.30
C ARG A 110 3.59 -14.79 0.96
N GLN A 111 2.94 -15.15 -0.15
CA GLN A 111 3.27 -14.61 -1.46
C GLN A 111 3.00 -13.11 -1.55
N LEU A 112 1.92 -12.64 -0.92
CA LEU A 112 1.59 -11.22 -0.83
C LEU A 112 2.64 -10.44 -0.02
N VAL A 113 3.08 -10.97 1.12
CA VAL A 113 4.15 -10.39 1.95
C VAL A 113 5.50 -10.39 1.21
N ASP A 114 5.85 -11.48 0.53
CA ASP A 114 7.09 -11.54 -0.25
C ASP A 114 7.08 -10.54 -1.42
N LEU A 115 5.90 -10.28 -2.01
CA LEU A 115 5.72 -9.25 -3.04
C LEU A 115 5.80 -7.84 -2.44
N TYR A 116 5.16 -7.60 -1.28
CA TYR A 116 5.25 -6.33 -0.56
C TYR A 116 6.71 -5.90 -0.34
N PHE A 117 7.57 -6.80 0.15
CA PHE A 117 8.99 -6.50 0.39
C PHE A 117 9.82 -6.27 -0.89
N GLN A 118 9.30 -6.64 -2.07
CA GLN A 118 9.92 -6.30 -3.35
C GLN A 118 9.52 -4.92 -3.86
N LEU A 119 8.42 -4.35 -3.34
CA LEU A 119 7.85 -3.10 -3.81
C LEU A 119 8.31 -1.89 -2.97
N THR A 120 8.53 -2.10 -1.67
CA THR A 120 8.87 -1.05 -0.69
C THR A 120 10.37 -0.97 -0.43
N ASP A 121 10.84 0.17 0.09
CA ASP A 121 12.11 0.27 0.83
C ASP A 121 11.83 -0.06 2.31
N PRO A 122 12.06 -1.30 2.76
CA PRO A 122 11.75 -1.72 4.12
C PRO A 122 12.76 -1.19 5.15
N THR A 123 13.66 -0.29 4.76
CA THR A 123 14.69 0.30 5.63
C THR A 123 14.49 1.80 5.91
N ASP A 124 13.40 2.37 5.39
CA ASP A 124 13.10 3.79 5.51
C ASP A 124 11.80 4.00 6.29
N ALA A 125 11.93 4.49 7.53
CA ALA A 125 10.80 4.75 8.41
C ALA A 125 10.13 6.11 8.17
N LEU A 126 10.75 7.01 7.38
CA LEU A 126 10.33 8.41 7.22
C LEU A 126 9.63 8.65 5.87
N GLY A 127 9.32 7.59 5.14
CA GLY A 127 8.70 7.64 3.82
C GLY A 127 9.32 6.63 2.86
N GLN A 128 8.99 6.77 1.58
CA GLN A 128 9.31 5.81 0.54
C GLN A 128 9.70 6.52 -0.75
N PHE A 129 10.92 6.29 -1.23
CA PHE A 129 11.46 6.90 -2.46
C PHE A 129 11.36 8.44 -2.45
N GLN A 130 10.45 9.04 -3.20
CA GLN A 130 10.21 10.49 -3.24
C GLN A 130 9.14 10.94 -2.24
N ASP A 131 8.33 10.01 -1.74
CA ASP A 131 7.21 10.28 -0.83
C ASP A 131 7.74 10.35 0.60
N ARG A 132 7.42 11.43 1.33
CA ARG A 132 7.97 11.73 2.66
C ARG A 132 6.85 12.14 3.61
N GLY A 133 6.94 11.66 4.86
CA GLY A 133 5.90 11.89 5.88
C GLY A 133 5.51 10.59 6.60
N GLY A 134 4.94 10.73 7.79
CA GLY A 134 4.52 9.60 8.62
C GLY A 134 3.43 8.75 7.97
N HIS A 135 2.60 9.35 7.11
CA HIS A 135 1.56 8.70 6.33
C HIS A 135 2.08 7.79 5.20
N TYR A 136 3.38 7.84 4.88
CA TYR A 136 4.02 6.97 3.88
C TYR A 136 4.90 5.88 4.49
N ARG A 137 4.92 5.74 5.82
CA ARG A 137 5.78 4.76 6.51
C ARG A 137 5.38 3.31 6.14
N PRO A 138 6.35 2.38 6.08
CA PRO A 138 6.07 0.99 5.75
C PRO A 138 5.44 0.24 6.94
N VAL A 139 4.22 -0.28 6.76
CA VAL A 139 3.49 -1.08 7.76
C VAL A 139 2.80 -2.26 7.07
N ILE A 140 2.83 -3.43 7.70
CA ILE A 140 1.98 -4.57 7.38
C ILE A 140 0.93 -4.69 8.48
N PHE A 141 -0.34 -4.53 8.12
CA PHE A 141 -1.47 -4.66 9.04
C PHE A 141 -2.01 -6.09 8.99
N VAL A 142 -1.94 -6.80 10.11
CA VAL A 142 -2.27 -8.23 10.21
C VAL A 142 -3.61 -8.44 10.91
N ARG A 143 -4.43 -9.33 10.36
CA ARG A 143 -5.79 -9.60 10.88
C ARG A 143 -5.86 -10.65 11.97
N ASN A 144 -4.86 -11.52 12.04
CA ASN A 144 -4.78 -12.65 12.96
C ASN A 144 -3.32 -13.05 13.22
N ASP A 145 -3.14 -14.01 14.13
CA ASP A 145 -1.82 -14.48 14.55
C ASP A 145 -1.07 -15.24 13.44
N ASP A 146 -1.78 -15.93 12.54
CA ASP A 146 -1.16 -16.62 11.40
C ASP A 146 -0.51 -15.62 10.44
N GLN A 147 -1.23 -14.54 10.09
CA GLN A 147 -0.68 -13.45 9.28
C GLN A 147 0.50 -12.76 9.99
N ARG A 148 0.40 -12.56 11.31
CA ARG A 148 1.51 -12.01 12.12
C ARG A 148 2.75 -12.88 12.03
N LEU A 149 2.61 -14.18 12.25
CA LEU A 149 3.72 -15.14 12.19
C LEU A 149 4.39 -15.10 10.81
N ILE A 150 3.59 -15.20 9.73
CA ILE A 150 4.10 -15.17 8.37
C ILE A 150 4.85 -13.86 8.05
N ALA A 151 4.30 -12.72 8.48
CA ALA A 151 4.92 -11.41 8.26
C ALA A 151 6.26 -11.27 9.01
N GLU A 152 6.30 -11.69 10.28
CA GLU A 152 7.51 -11.64 11.10
C GLU A 152 8.60 -12.61 10.60
N GLU A 153 8.22 -13.80 10.16
CA GLU A 153 9.14 -14.75 9.53
C GLU A 153 9.74 -14.19 8.24
N ALA A 154 8.90 -13.58 7.39
CA ALA A 154 9.35 -12.97 6.14
C ALA A 154 10.30 -11.78 6.42
N LYS A 155 9.95 -10.92 7.39
CA LYS A 155 10.79 -9.80 7.85
C LYS A 155 12.14 -10.29 8.39
N THR A 156 12.13 -11.31 9.24
CA THR A 156 13.33 -11.91 9.82
C THR A 156 14.22 -12.53 8.75
N LYS A 157 13.63 -13.29 7.83
CA LYS A 157 14.36 -13.88 6.69
C LYS A 157 14.97 -12.79 5.81
N LEU A 158 14.25 -11.69 5.56
CA LEU A 158 14.75 -10.57 4.79
C LEU A 158 15.93 -9.87 5.49
N ALA A 159 15.82 -9.62 6.80
CA ALA A 159 16.90 -9.05 7.60
C ALA A 159 18.16 -9.93 7.60
N ALA A 160 17.98 -11.26 7.67
CA ALA A 160 19.07 -12.23 7.64
C ALA A 160 19.71 -12.42 6.24
N SER A 161 19.02 -12.01 5.16
CA SER A 161 19.49 -12.22 3.78
C SER A 161 20.78 -11.46 3.44
N GLY A 162 21.07 -10.37 4.16
CA GLY A 162 22.18 -9.46 3.84
C GLY A 162 21.94 -8.55 2.63
N ARG A 163 20.73 -8.59 2.04
CA ARG A 163 20.33 -7.77 0.88
C ARG A 163 20.26 -6.27 1.19
N TYR A 164 20.01 -5.92 2.45
CA TYR A 164 19.90 -4.54 2.91
C TYR A 164 21.04 -4.19 3.86
N LEU A 165 21.59 -2.97 3.68
CA LEU A 165 22.66 -2.46 4.54
C LEU A 165 22.15 -2.00 5.90
N ARG A 166 20.95 -1.41 5.89
CA ARG A 166 20.23 -0.88 7.04
C ARG A 166 19.27 -1.94 7.61
N PRO A 167 18.91 -1.84 8.90
CA PRO A 167 17.90 -2.72 9.50
C PRO A 167 16.55 -2.64 8.77
N ILE A 168 15.79 -3.73 8.80
CA ILE A 168 14.42 -3.79 8.29
C ILE A 168 13.49 -3.17 9.35
N VAL A 169 12.86 -2.04 9.02
CA VAL A 169 12.05 -1.21 9.95
C VAL A 169 10.54 -1.33 9.73
N THR A 170 10.09 -2.06 8.70
CA THR A 170 8.65 -2.29 8.45
C THR A 170 7.93 -2.73 9.72
N ALA A 171 6.91 -1.98 10.12
CA ALA A 171 6.10 -2.29 11.29
C ALA A 171 5.09 -3.41 10.97
N ILE A 172 4.75 -4.23 11.97
CA ILE A 172 3.75 -5.30 11.85
C ILE A 172 2.71 -5.08 12.94
N GLU A 173 1.60 -4.47 12.56
CA GLU A 173 0.58 -3.93 13.48
C GLU A 173 -0.74 -4.68 13.30
N PRO A 174 -1.59 -4.81 14.34
CA PRO A 174 -2.94 -5.32 14.17
C PRO A 174 -3.73 -4.46 13.18
N ALA A 175 -4.54 -5.09 12.33
CA ALA A 175 -5.42 -4.36 11.41
C ALA A 175 -6.41 -3.48 12.17
N ALA A 176 -6.48 -2.20 11.77
CA ALA A 176 -7.48 -1.23 12.23
C ALA A 176 -8.56 -1.05 11.15
N THR A 177 -9.53 -0.17 11.41
CA THR A 177 -10.52 0.22 10.39
C THR A 177 -9.82 0.72 9.13
N PHE A 178 -10.23 0.20 7.98
CA PHE A 178 -9.75 0.64 6.68
C PHE A 178 -10.78 1.57 6.05
N TRP A 179 -10.38 2.80 5.80
CA TRP A 179 -11.21 3.82 5.17
C TRP A 179 -10.85 3.88 3.68
N LEU A 180 -11.81 3.63 2.79
CA LEU A 180 -11.57 3.78 1.35
C LEU A 180 -11.13 5.21 1.02
N ALA A 181 -10.16 5.31 0.11
CA ALA A 181 -9.82 6.58 -0.51
C ALA A 181 -10.84 6.93 -1.60
N GLU A 182 -10.92 8.20 -1.95
CA GLU A 182 -11.78 8.75 -2.99
C GLU A 182 -11.54 8.10 -4.36
N ASN A 183 -12.55 8.00 -5.22
CA ASN A 183 -12.45 7.29 -6.51
C ASN A 183 -11.32 7.82 -7.39
N TYR A 184 -10.98 9.11 -7.33
CA TYR A 184 -9.87 9.65 -8.12
C TYR A 184 -8.49 9.05 -7.76
N HIS A 185 -8.33 8.49 -6.56
CA HIS A 185 -7.14 7.71 -6.17
C HIS A 185 -7.20 6.26 -6.62
N GLN A 186 -8.38 5.70 -6.82
CA GLN A 186 -8.58 4.33 -7.26
C GLN A 186 -8.17 4.18 -8.73
N ASP A 187 -7.57 3.03 -9.06
CA ASP A 187 -7.09 2.72 -10.42
C ASP A 187 -6.21 3.82 -11.04
N PHE A 188 -5.42 4.52 -10.22
CA PHE A 188 -4.59 5.64 -10.68
C PHE A 188 -3.65 5.27 -11.84
N TYR A 189 -3.14 4.02 -11.87
CA TYR A 189 -2.30 3.52 -12.97
C TYR A 189 -3.04 3.47 -14.32
N LYS A 190 -4.37 3.25 -14.32
CA LYS A 190 -5.22 3.31 -15.52
C LYS A 190 -5.58 4.75 -15.88
N LYS A 191 -5.92 5.56 -14.89
CA LYS A 191 -6.37 6.96 -15.07
C LYS A 191 -5.22 7.88 -15.49
N ASN A 192 -4.02 7.66 -14.95
CA ASN A 192 -2.85 8.51 -15.14
C ASN A 192 -1.58 7.70 -15.53
N PRO A 193 -1.60 6.95 -16.64
CA PRO A 193 -0.55 5.96 -16.96
C PRO A 193 0.84 6.57 -17.18
N LYS A 194 0.92 7.80 -17.73
CA LYS A 194 2.21 8.49 -17.94
C LYS A 194 2.88 8.85 -16.62
N ARG A 195 2.12 9.45 -15.69
CA ARG A 195 2.63 9.84 -14.36
C ARG A 195 2.98 8.60 -13.55
N TYR A 196 2.11 7.59 -13.56
CA TYR A 196 2.36 6.31 -12.91
C TYR A 196 3.68 5.68 -13.36
N ARG A 197 3.91 5.49 -14.66
CA ARG A 197 5.15 4.90 -15.20
C ARG A 197 6.41 5.66 -14.81
N MET A 198 6.33 6.99 -14.65
CA MET A 198 7.46 7.81 -14.23
C MET A 198 7.86 7.49 -12.78
N VAL A 199 6.87 7.45 -11.88
CA VAL A 199 7.10 7.13 -10.45
C VAL A 199 7.56 5.68 -10.31
N GLU A 200 6.93 4.75 -11.02
CA GLU A 200 7.28 3.33 -11.03
C GLU A 200 8.74 3.11 -11.47
N LYS A 201 9.16 3.74 -12.57
CA LYS A 201 10.55 3.65 -13.06
C LYS A 201 11.55 4.13 -12.02
N THR A 202 11.24 5.24 -11.35
CA THR A 202 12.10 5.82 -10.31
C THR A 202 12.25 4.87 -9.13
N ARG A 203 11.13 4.31 -8.66
CA ARG A 203 11.08 3.29 -7.61
C ARG A 203 11.94 2.07 -7.96
N GLN A 204 11.75 1.52 -9.16
CA GLN A 204 12.52 0.36 -9.63
C GLN A 204 14.03 0.63 -9.70
N GLN A 205 14.43 1.82 -10.17
CA GLN A 205 15.84 2.21 -10.22
C GLN A 205 16.46 2.29 -8.83
N PHE A 206 15.76 2.90 -7.87
CA PHE A 206 16.20 2.99 -6.49
C PHE A 206 16.41 1.61 -5.86
N LEU A 207 15.41 0.72 -5.97
CA LEU A 207 15.48 -0.63 -5.38
C LEU A 207 16.62 -1.46 -5.99
N LYS A 208 16.80 -1.41 -7.31
CA LYS A 208 17.92 -2.10 -8.00
C LYS A 208 19.26 -1.62 -7.48
N PHE A 209 19.43 -0.31 -7.31
CA PHE A 209 20.66 0.26 -6.77
C PHE A 209 20.92 -0.23 -5.33
N GLN A 210 19.90 -0.18 -4.47
CA GLN A 210 20.00 -0.62 -3.08
C GLN A 210 20.37 -2.10 -2.96
N HIS A 211 19.74 -2.97 -3.78
CA HIS A 211 20.04 -4.40 -3.80
C HIS A 211 21.46 -4.68 -4.31
N ALA A 212 21.90 -4.00 -5.38
CA ALA A 212 23.26 -4.15 -5.90
C ALA A 212 24.33 -3.77 -4.84
N GLN A 213 24.07 -2.76 -4.02
CA GLN A 213 24.96 -2.40 -2.91
C GLN A 213 25.02 -3.51 -1.84
N GLY A 214 23.88 -4.11 -1.48
CA GLY A 214 23.82 -5.23 -0.55
C GLY A 214 24.58 -6.46 -1.06
N ASP A 215 24.35 -6.83 -2.33
CA ASP A 215 24.99 -7.97 -2.97
C ASP A 215 26.52 -7.79 -3.06
N LEU A 216 26.98 -6.59 -3.43
CA LEU A 216 28.41 -6.27 -3.47
C LEU A 216 29.05 -6.39 -2.07
N ARG A 217 28.40 -5.89 -1.02
CA ARG A 217 28.88 -6.04 0.36
C ARG A 217 28.99 -7.51 0.76
N MET A 218 28.01 -8.32 0.41
CA MET A 218 28.00 -9.75 0.71
C MET A 218 29.12 -10.49 -0.02
N LEU A 219 29.38 -10.15 -1.29
CA LEU A 219 30.48 -10.69 -2.06
C LEU A 219 31.84 -10.35 -1.44
N LEU A 220 32.04 -9.09 -1.05
CA LEU A 220 33.28 -8.65 -0.38
C LEU A 220 33.48 -9.34 0.98
N LYS A 221 32.41 -9.54 1.76
CA LYS A 221 32.48 -10.23 3.06
C LYS A 221 32.83 -11.71 2.92
N ARG A 222 32.36 -12.38 1.86
CA ARG A 222 32.72 -13.77 1.54
C ARG A 222 34.20 -13.89 1.17
N ARG A 223 34.70 -13.00 0.31
CA ARG A 223 36.13 -12.98 -0.12
C ARG A 223 37.11 -12.74 1.03
N LYS A 224 36.73 -12.02 2.09
CA LYS A 224 37.56 -11.80 3.29
C LYS A 224 37.60 -12.99 4.25
N ARG A 225 36.72 -13.99 4.07
CA ARG A 225 36.62 -15.18 4.94
C ARG A 225 37.31 -16.42 4.36
N THR A 226 37.59 -16.40 3.06
CA THR A 226 38.46 -17.34 2.33
C THR A 226 39.88 -16.80 2.31
#